data_AF-A0A1M7RC76-F1
#
_entry.id   AF-A0A1M7RC76-F1
#
_cell.length_a   1.000
_cell.length_b   1.000
_cell.length_c   1.000
_cell.angle_alpha   90.00
_cell.angle_beta   90.00
_cell.angle_gamma   90.00
#
_symmetry.space_group_name_H-M   'P 1'
#
loop_
_entity.id
_entity.type
_entity.pdbx_description
1 polymer ?
#
loop_
_entity_poly.entity_id
_entity_poly.type
_entity_poly.pdbx_seq_one_letter_code
_entity_poly.pdbx_strand_id
1 'polypeptide(L)'
;MITTDTLGNVRLKAQQARRQASRARSIGYERGYETDAYHHAWDSLHAIRRELGRYLQQATPHSATERGLQLELGDCLAALGSLNRDAGRYKEAREYYFTGHRCELRVKELGGTSNSYCLVQEQVVQILELPWLLNDYRYRESLSPVIRKVIEQINDDRYRDPWAYADLALLTMLMEPRRATKYWDDLDSFRPLKLVYDSVYHVLRLLYDRLQGNLVQDEQKQWDLLMMRFDYPPRLVHF
;
A
#
# COMPACT_ATOMS: atom_id res chain seq x y z
N MET A 1 26.70 16.04 -10.95
CA MET A 1 25.43 16.24 -11.68
C MET A 1 24.91 14.86 -12.07
N ILE A 2 23.68 14.51 -11.71
CA ILE A 2 23.09 13.20 -12.04
C ILE A 2 22.72 13.21 -13.53
N THR A 3 23.26 12.28 -14.30
CA THR A 3 22.94 12.19 -15.73
C THR A 3 21.61 11.46 -15.95
N THR A 4 20.99 11.67 -17.11
CA THR A 4 19.78 10.97 -17.54
C THR A 4 19.99 9.46 -17.57
N ASP A 5 21.16 9.00 -18.01
CA ASP A 5 21.51 7.57 -18.06
C ASP A 5 21.66 6.97 -16.65
N THR A 6 22.22 7.72 -15.71
CA THR A 6 22.30 7.30 -14.31
C THR A 6 20.91 7.14 -13.70
N LEU A 7 20.00 8.10 -13.97
CA LEU A 7 18.62 8.02 -13.49
C LEU A 7 17.85 6.85 -14.13
N GLY A 8 18.04 6.61 -15.42
CA GLY A 8 17.46 5.46 -16.11
C GLY A 8 17.92 4.13 -15.51
N ASN A 9 19.22 3.99 -15.22
CA ASN A 9 19.80 2.78 -14.65
C ASN A 9 19.27 2.51 -13.23
N VAL A 10 19.28 3.51 -12.34
CA VAL A 10 18.79 3.31 -10.96
C VAL A 10 17.29 2.98 -10.94
N ARG A 11 16.51 3.56 -11.85
CA ARG A 11 15.09 3.24 -12.02
C ARG A 11 14.86 1.78 -12.44
N LEU A 12 15.64 1.28 -13.40
CA LEU A 12 15.56 -0.12 -13.83
C LEU A 12 15.88 -1.09 -12.69
N LYS A 13 16.93 -0.80 -11.90
CA LYS A 13 17.28 -1.59 -10.71
C LYS A 13 16.16 -1.55 -9.66
N ALA A 14 15.56 -0.38 -9.41
CA ALA A 14 14.46 -0.23 -8.47
C ALA A 14 13.24 -1.06 -8.89
N GLN A 15 12.88 -1.03 -10.18
CA GLN A 15 11.83 -1.88 -10.73
C GLN A 15 12.16 -3.37 -10.59
N GLN A 16 13.40 -3.77 -10.84
CA GLN A 16 13.83 -5.17 -10.68
C GLN A 16 13.73 -5.64 -9.22
N ALA A 17 14.19 -4.84 -8.26
CA ALA A 17 14.08 -5.14 -6.84
C ALA A 17 12.61 -5.28 -6.39
N ARG A 18 11.72 -4.40 -6.89
CA ARG A 18 10.28 -4.49 -6.63
C ARG A 18 9.64 -5.74 -7.24
N ARG A 19 10.05 -6.15 -8.45
CA ARG A 19 9.60 -7.42 -9.05
C ARG A 19 10.04 -8.64 -8.23
N GLN A 20 11.28 -8.63 -7.73
CA GLN A 20 11.76 -9.68 -6.83
C GLN A 20 10.92 -9.73 -5.54
N ALA A 21 10.58 -8.57 -4.97
CA ALA A 21 9.72 -8.50 -3.80
C ALA A 21 8.30 -9.03 -4.06
N SER A 22 7.69 -8.69 -5.21
CA SER A 22 6.40 -9.25 -5.60
C SER A 22 6.45 -10.78 -5.73
N ARG A 23 7.51 -11.32 -6.34
CA ARG A 23 7.72 -12.77 -6.42
C ARG A 23 7.93 -13.41 -5.04
N ALA A 24 8.71 -12.78 -4.18
CA ALA A 24 8.96 -13.25 -2.83
C ALA A 24 7.68 -13.31 -1.99
N ARG A 25 6.79 -12.31 -2.13
CA ARG A 25 5.46 -12.33 -1.52
C ARG A 25 4.61 -13.50 -2.02
N SER A 26 4.58 -13.73 -3.33
CA SER A 26 3.85 -14.86 -3.91
C SER A 26 4.33 -16.21 -3.36
N ILE A 27 5.65 -16.43 -3.29
CA ILE A 27 6.23 -17.64 -2.69
C ILE A 27 5.92 -17.71 -1.20
N GLY A 28 6.00 -16.56 -0.51
CA GLY A 28 5.72 -16.44 0.91
C GLY A 28 4.30 -16.83 1.28
N TYR A 29 3.32 -16.54 0.43
CA TYR A 29 1.94 -16.99 0.63
C TYR A 29 1.79 -18.50 0.62
N GLU A 30 2.51 -19.19 -0.26
CA GLU A 30 2.41 -20.65 -0.40
C GLU A 30 3.23 -21.40 0.65
N ARG A 31 4.36 -20.84 1.08
CA ARG A 31 5.42 -21.57 1.80
C ARG A 31 5.88 -20.92 3.11
N GLY A 32 5.33 -19.77 3.47
CA GLY A 32 5.81 -18.93 4.57
C GLY A 32 6.94 -17.98 4.17
N TYR A 33 7.21 -16.99 5.02
CA TYR A 33 8.04 -15.82 4.69
C TYR A 33 9.54 -15.93 5.02
N GLU A 34 9.97 -17.02 5.65
CA GLU A 34 11.37 -17.31 5.96
C GLU A 34 12.01 -18.11 4.81
N THR A 35 12.11 -17.47 3.64
CA THR A 35 12.64 -18.10 2.41
C THR A 35 13.82 -17.32 1.84
N ASP A 36 14.68 -17.98 1.07
CA ASP A 36 15.76 -17.31 0.33
C ASP A 36 15.22 -16.22 -0.60
N ALA A 37 14.04 -16.43 -1.19
CA ALA A 37 13.39 -15.43 -2.03
C ALA A 37 13.06 -14.15 -1.25
N TYR A 38 12.59 -14.29 0.00
CA TYR A 38 12.37 -13.15 0.89
C TYR A 38 13.66 -12.41 1.20
N HIS A 39 14.70 -13.12 1.65
CA HIS A 39 15.99 -12.51 2.00
C HIS A 39 16.63 -11.80 0.81
N HIS A 40 16.65 -12.44 -0.37
CA HIS A 40 17.19 -11.82 -1.58
C HIS A 40 16.41 -10.58 -2.02
N ALA A 41 15.07 -10.59 -1.93
CA ALA A 41 14.27 -9.42 -2.26
C ALA A 41 14.50 -8.28 -1.25
N TRP A 42 14.58 -8.61 0.04
CA TRP A 42 14.87 -7.66 1.11
C TRP A 42 16.24 -7.01 0.91
N ASP A 43 17.29 -7.79 0.66
CA ASP A 43 18.65 -7.29 0.41
C ASP A 43 18.70 -6.38 -0.82
N SER A 44 18.03 -6.78 -1.90
CA SER A 44 17.99 -6.02 -3.15
C SER A 44 17.28 -4.68 -2.97
N LEU A 45 16.16 -4.66 -2.25
CA LEU A 45 15.43 -3.44 -1.92
C LEU A 45 16.23 -2.51 -1.01
N HIS A 46 16.95 -3.03 -0.02
CA HIS A 46 17.82 -2.22 0.84
C HIS A 46 19.02 -1.66 0.08
N ALA A 47 19.62 -2.43 -0.81
CA ALA A 47 20.72 -1.96 -1.65
C ALA A 47 20.27 -0.79 -2.53
N ILE A 48 19.16 -0.93 -3.25
CA ILE A 48 18.66 0.14 -4.13
C ILE A 48 18.12 1.34 -3.34
N ARG A 49 17.50 1.14 -2.17
CA ARG A 49 17.08 2.22 -1.26
C ARG A 49 18.27 3.09 -0.86
N ARG A 50 19.39 2.47 -0.47
CA ARG A 50 20.63 3.21 -0.11
C ARG A 50 21.18 3.97 -1.32
N GLU A 51 21.16 3.36 -2.50
CA GLU A 51 21.61 4.00 -3.74
C GLU A 51 20.73 5.22 -4.11
N LEU A 52 19.41 5.07 -4.08
CA LEU A 52 18.44 6.15 -4.29
C LEU A 52 18.62 7.29 -3.28
N GLY A 53 18.84 6.98 -2.00
CA GLY A 53 19.11 7.98 -0.97
C GLY A 53 20.36 8.82 -1.25
N ARG A 54 21.44 8.18 -1.72
CA ARG A 54 22.67 8.90 -2.14
C ARG A 54 22.41 9.79 -3.35
N TYR A 55 21.61 9.34 -4.32
CA TYR A 55 21.25 10.18 -5.46
C TYR A 55 20.35 11.35 -5.06
N LEU A 56 19.40 11.16 -4.15
CA LEU A 56 18.57 12.25 -3.64
C LEU A 56 19.41 13.36 -2.99
N GLN A 57 20.45 13.01 -2.23
CA GLN A 57 21.38 13.98 -1.63
C GLN A 57 22.15 14.81 -2.66
N GLN A 58 22.28 14.30 -3.90
CA GLN A 58 23.01 14.94 -4.99
C GLN A 58 22.08 15.60 -6.02
N ALA A 59 20.76 15.40 -5.89
CA ALA A 59 19.79 15.93 -6.81
C ALA A 59 19.63 17.44 -6.62
N THR A 60 19.40 18.16 -7.73
CA THR A 60 19.02 19.57 -7.66
C THR A 60 17.66 19.69 -6.94
N PRO A 61 17.53 20.49 -5.88
CA PRO A 61 16.26 20.68 -5.19
C PRO A 61 15.18 21.22 -6.13
N HIS A 62 13.95 20.77 -5.94
CA HIS A 62 12.79 21.15 -6.74
C HIS A 62 12.87 20.77 -8.22
N SER A 63 13.72 19.80 -8.58
CA SER A 63 13.87 19.33 -9.95
C SER A 63 12.98 18.12 -10.27
N ALA A 64 12.75 17.90 -11.56
CA ALA A 64 12.12 16.66 -12.05
C ALA A 64 12.93 15.41 -11.66
N THR A 65 14.25 15.52 -11.53
CA THR A 65 15.14 14.44 -11.06
C THR A 65 14.87 14.10 -9.61
N GLU A 66 14.76 15.10 -8.72
CA GLU A 66 14.39 14.88 -7.31
C GLU A 66 13.04 14.16 -7.24
N ARG A 67 12.04 14.64 -8.00
CA ARG A 67 10.71 14.02 -8.04
C ARG A 67 10.76 12.56 -8.49
N GLY A 68 11.49 12.28 -9.56
CA GLY A 68 11.66 10.91 -10.07
C GLY A 68 12.34 9.98 -9.06
N LEU A 69 13.35 10.47 -8.35
CA LEU A 69 14.03 9.70 -7.30
C LEU A 69 13.14 9.49 -6.07
N GLN A 70 12.35 10.48 -5.66
CA GLN A 70 11.38 10.34 -4.56
C GLN A 70 10.31 9.32 -4.89
N LEU A 71 9.80 9.30 -6.12
CA LEU A 71 8.87 8.26 -6.60
C LEU A 71 9.47 6.86 -6.47
N GLU A 72 10.66 6.64 -7.04
CA GLU A 72 11.30 5.32 -7.00
C GLU A 72 11.66 4.89 -5.57
N LEU A 73 12.08 5.82 -4.71
CA LEU A 73 12.36 5.55 -3.30
C LEU A 73 11.09 5.19 -2.52
N GLY A 74 10.01 5.97 -2.70
CA GLY A 74 8.71 5.72 -2.09
C GLY A 74 8.19 4.32 -2.45
N ASP A 75 8.28 3.95 -3.72
CA ASP A 75 7.84 2.62 -4.17
C ASP A 75 8.71 1.48 -3.61
N CYS A 76 10.02 1.68 -3.46
CA CYS A 76 10.88 0.68 -2.82
C CYS A 76 10.57 0.52 -1.33
N LEU A 77 10.29 1.63 -0.64
CA LEU A 77 9.85 1.62 0.76
C LEU A 77 8.49 0.93 0.91
N ALA A 78 7.54 1.20 0.02
CA ALA A 78 6.25 0.50 -0.03
C ALA A 78 6.41 -1.02 -0.20
N ALA A 79 7.36 -1.46 -1.04
CA ALA A 79 7.66 -2.87 -1.23
C ALA A 79 8.32 -3.51 0.00
N LEU A 80 9.24 -2.80 0.67
CA LEU A 80 9.80 -3.23 1.96
C LEU A 80 8.71 -3.34 3.04
N GLY A 81 7.82 -2.35 3.12
CA GLY A 81 6.67 -2.37 4.03
C GLY A 81 5.79 -3.58 3.78
N SER A 82 5.51 -3.89 2.51
CA SER A 82 4.68 -5.04 2.13
C SER A 82 5.31 -6.38 2.49
N LEU A 83 6.62 -6.54 2.24
CA LEU A 83 7.35 -7.74 2.64
C LEU A 83 7.31 -7.93 4.16
N ASN A 84 7.54 -6.88 4.93
CA ASN A 84 7.54 -6.98 6.39
C ASN A 84 6.13 -7.22 6.95
N ARG A 85 5.11 -6.54 6.41
CA ARG A 85 3.71 -6.79 6.79
C ARG A 85 3.33 -8.23 6.56
N ASP A 86 3.61 -8.76 5.37
CA ASP A 86 3.20 -10.12 5.01
C ASP A 86 3.97 -11.19 5.82
N ALA A 87 5.19 -10.86 6.28
CA ALA A 87 5.97 -11.67 7.21
C ALA A 87 5.59 -11.48 8.70
N GLY A 88 4.56 -10.69 9.01
CA GLY A 88 4.13 -10.41 10.40
C GLY A 88 5.03 -9.43 11.17
N ARG A 89 6.00 -8.80 10.51
CA ARG A 89 6.92 -7.79 11.06
C ARG A 89 6.31 -6.39 10.99
N TYR A 90 5.21 -6.17 11.73
CA TYR A 90 4.36 -4.99 11.57
C TYR A 90 5.02 -3.69 11.98
N LYS A 91 5.85 -3.70 13.03
CA LYS A 91 6.56 -2.51 13.51
C LYS A 91 7.53 -2.01 12.44
N GLU A 92 8.33 -2.90 11.87
CA GLU A 92 9.24 -2.61 10.78
C GLU A 92 8.49 -2.16 9.53
N ALA A 93 7.38 -2.83 9.20
CA ALA A 93 6.53 -2.44 8.09
C ALA A 93 6.02 -0.99 8.22
N ARG A 94 5.58 -0.61 9.43
CA ARG A 94 5.13 0.75 9.74
C ARG A 94 6.21 1.79 9.51
N GLU A 95 7.45 1.52 9.91
CA GLU A 95 8.57 2.45 9.68
C GLU A 95 8.83 2.68 8.18
N TYR A 96 8.72 1.63 7.36
CA TYR A 96 8.85 1.75 5.91
C TYR A 96 7.70 2.54 5.30
N TYR A 97 6.45 2.25 5.70
CA TYR A 97 5.29 2.99 5.19
C TYR A 97 5.31 4.45 5.64
N PHE A 98 5.66 4.75 6.89
CA PHE A 98 5.83 6.13 7.35
C PHE A 98 6.87 6.89 6.52
N THR A 99 8.03 6.28 6.26
CA THR A 99 9.07 6.90 5.42
C THR A 99 8.61 7.03 3.97
N GLY A 100 7.93 6.01 3.44
CA GLY A 100 7.37 6.02 2.08
C GLY A 100 6.31 7.11 1.89
N HIS A 101 5.47 7.35 2.90
CA HIS A 101 4.47 8.41 2.87
C HIS A 101 5.12 9.80 2.76
N ARG A 102 6.27 10.00 3.42
CA ARG A 102 7.04 11.26 3.27
C ARG A 102 7.54 11.45 1.84
N CYS A 103 7.93 10.37 1.15
CA CYS A 103 8.26 10.43 -0.28
C CYS A 103 7.02 10.80 -1.12
N GLU A 104 5.85 10.18 -0.86
CA GLU A 104 4.59 10.50 -1.56
C GLU A 104 4.18 11.97 -1.40
N LEU A 105 4.38 12.54 -0.20
CA LEU A 105 4.14 13.97 0.05
C LEU A 105 5.13 14.84 -0.72
N ARG A 106 6.41 14.49 -0.67
CA ARG A 106 7.44 15.24 -1.39
C ARG A 106 7.20 15.22 -2.90
N VAL A 107 6.73 14.11 -3.46
CA VAL A 107 6.34 14.04 -4.88
C VAL A 107 5.22 15.03 -5.20
N LYS A 108 4.22 15.18 -4.33
CA LYS A 108 3.12 16.16 -4.51
C LYS A 108 3.62 17.60 -4.45
N GLU A 109 4.49 17.92 -3.48
CA GLU A 109 5.13 19.24 -3.37
C GLU A 109 5.91 19.60 -4.64
N LEU A 110 6.47 18.60 -5.32
CA LEU A 110 7.21 18.75 -6.58
C LEU A 110 6.29 18.72 -7.83
N GLY A 111 4.98 18.87 -7.64
CA GLY A 111 3.99 18.90 -8.72
C GLY A 111 3.72 17.55 -9.38
N GLY A 112 4.02 16.43 -8.70
CA GLY A 112 3.62 15.09 -9.12
C GLY A 112 2.29 14.66 -8.49
N THR A 113 1.79 13.50 -8.92
CA THR A 113 0.62 12.86 -8.30
C THR A 113 1.05 12.10 -7.04
N SER A 114 0.37 12.36 -5.93
CA SER A 114 0.63 11.67 -4.65
C SER A 114 -0.10 10.33 -4.65
N ASN A 115 0.58 9.26 -4.26
CA ASN A 115 -0.06 7.98 -3.97
C ASN A 115 -0.62 8.01 -2.53
N SER A 116 -1.68 7.24 -2.27
CA SER A 116 -2.25 7.01 -0.93
C SER A 116 -1.72 5.74 -0.30
N TYR A 117 -0.99 4.91 -1.04
CA TYR A 117 -0.64 3.57 -0.63
C TYR A 117 0.10 3.53 0.70
N CYS A 118 1.19 4.28 0.88
CA CYS A 118 1.94 4.22 2.13
C CYS A 118 1.14 4.79 3.29
N LEU A 119 0.40 5.88 3.06
CA LEU A 119 -0.50 6.48 4.06
C LEU A 119 -1.53 5.46 4.58
N VAL A 120 -2.19 4.74 3.67
CA VAL A 120 -3.22 3.76 4.01
C VAL A 120 -2.61 2.54 4.68
N GLN A 121 -1.53 2.01 4.11
CA GLN A 121 -0.89 0.81 4.64
C GLN A 121 -0.24 1.04 6.01
N GLU A 122 0.17 2.26 6.33
CA GLU A 122 0.59 2.63 7.69
C GLU A 122 -0.54 2.43 8.72
N GLN A 123 -1.80 2.71 8.36
CA GLN A 123 -2.95 2.46 9.24
C GLN A 123 -3.25 0.97 9.32
N VAL A 124 -3.21 0.27 8.18
CA VAL A 124 -3.41 -1.19 8.11
C VAL A 124 -2.46 -1.91 9.06
N VAL A 125 -1.15 -1.59 9.02
CA VAL A 125 -0.18 -2.29 9.86
C VAL A 125 -0.32 -1.98 11.35
N GLN A 126 -0.79 -0.78 11.72
CA GLN A 126 -1.11 -0.47 13.12
C GLN A 126 -2.24 -1.36 13.64
N ILE A 127 -3.28 -1.57 12.83
CA ILE A 127 -4.41 -2.44 13.18
C ILE A 127 -3.98 -3.91 13.19
N LEU A 128 -3.13 -4.33 12.26
CA LEU A 128 -2.59 -5.69 12.26
C LEU A 128 -1.73 -5.96 13.52
N GLU A 129 -0.94 -4.98 13.95
CA GLU A 129 -0.15 -5.05 15.18
C GLU A 129 -1.06 -5.11 16.41
N LEU A 130 -2.01 -4.19 16.50
CA LEU A 130 -2.87 -3.95 17.67
C LEU A 130 -4.36 -3.95 17.25
N PRO A 131 -5.00 -5.12 17.05
CA PRO A 131 -6.35 -5.21 16.48
C PRO A 131 -7.44 -4.53 17.32
N TRP A 132 -7.23 -4.43 18.64
CA TRP A 132 -8.15 -3.72 19.54
C TRP A 132 -8.19 -2.20 19.31
N LEU A 133 -7.28 -1.63 18.51
CA LEU A 133 -7.34 -0.22 18.13
C LEU A 133 -8.65 0.12 17.41
N LEU A 134 -9.28 -0.84 16.72
CA LEU A 134 -10.62 -0.63 16.18
C LEU A 134 -11.70 -0.48 17.25
N ASN A 135 -11.45 -0.79 18.52
CA ASN A 135 -12.41 -0.50 19.59
C ASN A 135 -12.10 0.82 20.30
N ASP A 136 -10.96 1.46 19.97
CA ASP A 136 -10.60 2.77 20.48
C ASP A 136 -11.22 3.85 19.60
N TYR A 137 -12.17 4.59 20.17
CA TYR A 137 -12.84 5.71 19.51
C TYR A 137 -11.86 6.78 18.99
N ARG A 138 -10.80 7.10 19.74
CA ARG A 138 -9.83 8.13 19.33
C ARG A 138 -9.02 7.66 18.13
N TYR A 139 -8.66 6.38 18.10
CA TYR A 139 -7.99 5.81 16.94
C TYR A 139 -8.91 5.80 15.72
N ARG A 140 -10.17 5.36 15.85
CA ARG A 140 -11.14 5.42 14.74
C ARG A 140 -11.33 6.84 14.21
N GLU A 141 -11.51 7.82 15.09
CA GLU A 141 -11.62 9.23 14.70
C GLU A 141 -10.37 9.73 13.96
N SER A 142 -9.18 9.19 14.29
CA SER A 142 -7.94 9.52 13.59
C SER A 142 -7.90 9.03 12.14
N LEU A 143 -8.76 8.08 11.74
CA LEU A 143 -8.90 7.64 10.34
C LEU A 143 -9.65 8.67 9.49
N SER A 144 -10.53 9.49 10.07
CA SER A 144 -11.28 10.53 9.34
C SER A 144 -10.40 11.49 8.52
N PRO A 145 -9.33 12.10 9.06
CA PRO A 145 -8.44 12.94 8.25
C PRO A 145 -7.70 12.15 7.17
N VAL A 146 -7.40 10.86 7.39
CA VAL A 146 -6.76 9.99 6.38
C VAL A 146 -7.72 9.75 5.22
N ILE A 147 -8.98 9.41 5.50
CA ILE A 147 -10.04 9.22 4.50
C ILE A 147 -10.27 10.50 3.69
N ARG A 148 -10.37 11.66 4.36
CA ARG A 148 -10.50 12.95 3.66
C ARG A 148 -9.36 13.19 2.68
N LYS A 149 -8.12 12.89 3.07
CA LYS A 149 -6.95 13.05 2.21
C LYS A 149 -7.00 12.12 0.98
N VAL A 150 -7.48 10.89 1.12
CA VAL A 150 -7.67 9.99 -0.03
C VAL A 150 -8.78 10.51 -0.95
N ILE A 151 -9.90 11.01 -0.39
CA ILE A 151 -10.98 11.63 -1.17
C ILE A 151 -10.48 12.86 -1.93
N GLU A 152 -9.66 13.71 -1.30
CA GLU A 152 -9.03 14.87 -1.95
C GLU A 152 -8.15 14.44 -3.13
N GLN A 153 -7.35 13.38 -2.98
CA GLN A 153 -6.56 12.83 -4.08
C GLN A 153 -7.44 12.29 -5.22
N ILE A 154 -8.52 11.58 -4.91
CA ILE A 154 -9.49 11.09 -5.90
C ILE A 154 -10.11 12.27 -6.65
N ASN A 155 -10.53 13.33 -5.96
CA ASN A 155 -11.18 14.48 -6.58
C ASN A 155 -10.21 15.36 -7.39
N ASP A 156 -8.91 15.25 -7.14
CA ASP A 156 -7.86 15.98 -7.85
C ASP A 156 -7.41 15.17 -9.08
N ASP A 157 -6.32 14.41 -8.97
CA ASP A 157 -5.64 13.77 -10.09
C ASP A 157 -5.91 12.26 -10.20
N ARG A 158 -6.66 11.66 -9.27
CA ARG A 158 -6.88 10.20 -9.18
C ARG A 158 -8.33 9.74 -9.36
N TYR A 159 -9.19 10.54 -9.99
CA TYR A 159 -10.64 10.27 -10.11
C TYR A 159 -11.02 8.99 -10.88
N ARG A 160 -10.08 8.39 -11.61
CA ARG A 160 -10.22 7.11 -12.33
C ARG A 160 -9.19 6.07 -11.90
N ASP A 161 -8.50 6.29 -10.80
CA ASP A 161 -7.48 5.36 -10.31
C ASP A 161 -8.12 4.31 -9.41
N PRO A 162 -8.25 3.05 -9.86
CA PRO A 162 -8.85 2.00 -9.03
C PRO A 162 -8.07 1.75 -7.72
N TRP A 163 -6.77 2.07 -7.67
CA TRP A 163 -6.01 1.95 -6.42
C TRP A 163 -6.47 2.94 -5.36
N ALA A 164 -6.81 4.17 -5.75
CA ALA A 164 -7.30 5.17 -4.81
C ALA A 164 -8.67 4.78 -4.23
N TYR A 165 -9.54 4.22 -5.07
CA TYR A 165 -10.85 3.72 -4.64
C TYR A 165 -10.73 2.48 -3.75
N ALA A 166 -9.80 1.58 -4.04
CA ALA A 166 -9.51 0.45 -3.16
C ALA A 166 -9.01 0.89 -1.78
N ASP A 167 -8.12 1.89 -1.72
CA ASP A 167 -7.63 2.48 -0.48
C ASP A 167 -8.76 3.15 0.31
N LEU A 168 -9.63 3.91 -0.36
CA LEU A 168 -10.80 4.55 0.25
C LEU A 168 -11.79 3.51 0.80
N ALA A 169 -12.07 2.45 0.03
CA ALA A 169 -12.96 1.38 0.44
C ALA A 169 -12.39 0.62 1.64
N LEU A 170 -11.08 0.35 1.66
CA LEU A 170 -10.39 -0.28 2.78
C LEU A 170 -10.44 0.57 4.06
N LEU A 171 -10.09 1.86 3.97
CA LEU A 171 -10.15 2.75 5.15
C LEU A 171 -11.59 2.91 5.66
N THR A 172 -12.56 3.02 4.75
CA THR A 172 -13.97 3.07 5.12
C THR A 172 -14.42 1.76 5.76
N MET A 173 -13.91 0.61 5.29
CA MET A 173 -14.19 -0.69 5.90
C MET A 173 -13.70 -0.76 7.35
N LEU A 174 -12.58 -0.12 7.65
CA LEU A 174 -12.03 -0.08 9.01
C LEU A 174 -12.77 0.91 9.93
N MET A 175 -13.29 2.01 9.37
CA MET A 175 -13.97 3.05 10.16
C MET A 175 -15.48 2.84 10.28
N GLU A 176 -16.16 2.62 9.15
CA GLU A 176 -17.62 2.51 9.01
C GLU A 176 -17.99 1.41 7.98
N PRO A 177 -17.92 0.11 8.35
CA PRO A 177 -18.09 -1.01 7.41
C PRO A 177 -19.34 -0.92 6.53
N ARG A 178 -20.47 -0.45 7.07
CA ARG A 178 -21.74 -0.31 6.33
C ARG A 178 -21.66 0.68 5.16
N ARG A 179 -20.79 1.68 5.25
CA ARG A 179 -20.59 2.68 4.18
C ARG A 179 -19.57 2.22 3.15
N ALA A 180 -18.71 1.26 3.49
CA ALA A 180 -17.65 0.78 2.61
C ALA A 180 -18.19 0.11 1.34
N THR A 181 -19.37 -0.52 1.41
CA THR A 181 -20.02 -1.20 0.27
C THR A 181 -20.10 -0.31 -0.97
N LYS A 182 -20.47 0.96 -0.82
CA LYS A 182 -20.53 1.91 -1.94
C LYS A 182 -19.17 2.03 -2.63
N TYR A 183 -18.09 2.15 -1.87
CA TYR A 183 -16.75 2.33 -2.44
C TYR A 183 -16.19 1.06 -3.06
N TRP A 184 -16.59 -0.11 -2.56
CA TRP A 184 -16.34 -1.37 -3.23
C TRP A 184 -17.09 -1.46 -4.56
N ASP A 185 -18.35 -1.01 -4.63
CA ASP A 185 -19.12 -0.97 -5.87
C ASP A 185 -18.53 0.02 -6.88
N ASP A 186 -18.07 1.19 -6.41
CA ASP A 186 -17.34 2.15 -7.22
C ASP A 186 -16.05 1.51 -7.79
N LEU A 187 -15.29 0.76 -6.97
CA LEU A 187 -14.11 0.01 -7.43
C LEU A 187 -14.45 -1.00 -8.54
N ASP A 188 -15.48 -1.82 -8.33
CA ASP A 188 -15.93 -2.82 -9.30
C ASP A 188 -16.34 -2.18 -10.64
N SER A 189 -16.93 -0.98 -10.59
CA SER A 189 -17.37 -0.25 -11.79
C SER A 189 -16.21 0.09 -12.75
N PHE A 190 -14.98 0.23 -12.23
CA PHE A 190 -13.78 0.45 -13.03
C PHE A 190 -13.29 -0.81 -13.76
N ARG A 191 -13.80 -2.01 -13.40
CA ARG A 191 -13.30 -3.30 -13.89
C ARG A 191 -11.78 -3.38 -13.81
N PRO A 192 -11.19 -3.18 -12.61
CA PRO A 192 -9.76 -3.04 -12.49
C PRO A 192 -9.04 -4.33 -12.88
N LEU A 193 -7.76 -4.20 -13.22
CA LEU A 193 -6.88 -5.34 -13.49
C LEU A 193 -6.91 -6.30 -12.29
N LYS A 194 -6.82 -7.62 -12.57
CA LYS A 194 -6.79 -8.67 -11.54
C LYS A 194 -5.77 -8.38 -10.43
N LEU A 195 -4.63 -7.80 -10.76
CA LEU A 195 -3.58 -7.43 -9.81
C LEU A 195 -4.07 -6.48 -8.69
N VAL A 196 -4.99 -5.56 -9.01
CA VAL A 196 -5.57 -4.65 -8.02
C VAL A 196 -6.38 -5.45 -7.01
N TYR A 197 -7.29 -6.30 -7.50
CA TYR A 197 -8.10 -7.18 -6.64
C TYR A 197 -7.24 -8.12 -5.80
N ASP A 198 -6.29 -8.82 -6.41
CA ASP A 198 -5.42 -9.76 -5.70
C ASP A 198 -4.66 -9.07 -4.57
N SER A 199 -4.13 -7.86 -4.83
CA SER A 199 -3.39 -7.11 -3.84
C SER A 199 -4.28 -6.63 -2.68
N VAL A 200 -5.50 -6.18 -2.96
CA VAL A 200 -6.44 -5.68 -1.95
C VAL A 200 -7.02 -6.83 -1.14
N TYR A 201 -7.42 -7.92 -1.81
CA TYR A 201 -7.92 -9.13 -1.19
C TYR A 201 -6.94 -9.69 -0.17
N HIS A 202 -5.66 -9.73 -0.53
CA HIS A 202 -4.62 -10.20 0.39
C HIS A 202 -4.58 -9.38 1.68
N VAL A 203 -4.62 -8.05 1.57
CA VAL A 203 -4.65 -7.16 2.76
C VAL A 203 -5.93 -7.35 3.56
N LEU A 204 -7.08 -7.44 2.90
CA LEU A 204 -8.37 -7.70 3.54
C LEU A 204 -8.35 -9.03 4.28
N ARG A 205 -7.74 -10.07 3.72
CA ARG A 205 -7.64 -11.38 4.35
C ARG A 205 -6.81 -11.33 5.62
N LEU A 206 -5.63 -10.69 5.57
CA LEU A 206 -4.81 -10.49 6.76
C LEU A 206 -5.56 -9.75 7.87
N LEU A 207 -6.27 -8.68 7.51
CA LEU A 207 -7.08 -7.92 8.46
C LEU A 207 -8.23 -8.75 9.01
N TYR A 208 -8.97 -9.44 8.15
CA TYR A 208 -10.10 -10.28 8.53
C TYR A 208 -9.69 -11.33 9.56
N ASP A 209 -8.63 -12.09 9.28
CA ASP A 209 -8.11 -13.12 10.17
C ASP A 209 -7.60 -12.50 11.49
N ARG A 210 -6.98 -11.32 11.44
CA ARG A 210 -6.42 -10.65 12.61
C ARG A 210 -7.47 -9.97 13.50
N LEU A 211 -8.57 -9.52 12.91
CA LEU A 211 -9.65 -8.80 13.58
C LEU A 211 -10.70 -9.74 14.20
N GLN A 212 -10.61 -11.06 13.95
CA GLN A 212 -11.50 -12.03 14.59
C GLN A 212 -11.51 -11.85 16.11
N GLY A 213 -12.71 -11.77 16.68
CA GLY A 213 -12.92 -11.53 18.11
C GLY A 213 -12.77 -10.08 18.58
N ASN A 214 -12.33 -9.15 17.71
CA ASN A 214 -12.26 -7.72 18.00
C ASN A 214 -13.41 -6.91 17.37
N LEU A 215 -14.14 -7.51 16.42
CA LEU A 215 -15.28 -6.90 15.75
C LEU A 215 -16.57 -7.11 16.55
N VAL A 216 -17.44 -6.10 16.60
CA VAL A 216 -18.82 -6.31 17.08
C VAL A 216 -19.63 -7.08 16.03
N GLN A 217 -20.73 -7.72 16.46
CA GLN A 217 -21.49 -8.65 15.61
C GLN A 217 -21.89 -8.08 14.25
N ASP A 218 -22.31 -6.82 14.19
CA ASP A 218 -22.72 -6.20 12.94
C ASP A 218 -21.55 -5.89 12.01
N GLU A 219 -20.38 -5.56 12.57
CA GLU A 219 -19.16 -5.36 11.79
C GLU A 219 -18.65 -6.69 11.24
N GLN A 220 -18.66 -7.74 12.06
CA GLN A 220 -18.32 -9.10 11.64
C GLN A 220 -19.14 -9.52 10.41
N LYS A 221 -20.46 -9.30 10.43
CA LYS A 221 -21.32 -9.57 9.27
C LYS A 221 -20.89 -8.81 8.01
N GLN A 222 -20.48 -7.55 8.13
CA GLN A 222 -20.01 -6.78 6.96
C GLN A 222 -18.70 -7.34 6.42
N TRP A 223 -17.78 -7.73 7.32
CA TRP A 223 -16.53 -8.38 6.95
C TRP A 223 -16.75 -9.75 6.28
N ASP A 224 -17.68 -10.56 6.79
CA ASP A 224 -18.04 -11.85 6.20
C ASP A 224 -18.59 -11.67 4.77
N LEU A 225 -19.51 -10.70 4.58
CA LEU A 225 -20.06 -10.37 3.26
C LEU A 225 -18.98 -9.88 2.30
N LEU A 226 -18.05 -9.06 2.78
CA LEU A 226 -16.91 -8.59 1.99
C LEU A 226 -16.02 -9.76 1.57
N MET A 227 -15.74 -10.72 2.47
CA MET A 227 -14.93 -11.87 2.13
C MET A 227 -15.61 -12.79 1.12
N MET A 228 -16.91 -13.03 1.27
CA MET A 228 -17.69 -13.76 0.26
C MET A 228 -17.62 -13.07 -1.11
N ARG A 229 -17.68 -11.73 -1.16
CA ARG A 229 -17.56 -10.97 -2.42
C ARG A 229 -16.22 -11.21 -3.11
N PHE A 230 -15.12 -11.25 -2.36
CA PHE A 230 -13.79 -11.42 -2.95
C PHE A 230 -13.42 -12.90 -3.23
N ASP A 231 -13.99 -13.85 -2.49
CA ASP A 231 -13.86 -15.28 -2.78
C ASP A 231 -14.60 -15.66 -4.08
N TYR A 232 -15.66 -14.91 -4.40
CA TYR A 232 -16.47 -15.07 -5.62
C TYR A 232 -16.57 -13.75 -6.40
N PRO A 233 -15.46 -13.23 -6.95
CA PRO A 233 -15.42 -11.89 -7.49
C PRO A 233 -16.33 -11.76 -8.72
N PRO A 234 -17.11 -10.68 -8.85
CA PRO A 234 -17.95 -10.45 -10.01
C PRO A 234 -17.08 -10.32 -11.27
N ARG A 235 -17.16 -11.32 -12.16
CA ARG A 235 -16.56 -11.39 -13.52
C ARG A 235 -15.34 -10.48 -13.72
N LEU A 236 -14.19 -10.89 -13.19
CA LEU A 236 -12.91 -10.29 -13.55
C LEU A 236 -12.64 -10.52 -15.04
N VAL A 237 -12.23 -9.47 -15.76
CA VAL A 237 -11.83 -9.64 -17.15
C VAL A 237 -10.40 -10.18 -17.17
N HIS A 238 -10.24 -11.42 -17.61
CA HIS A 238 -8.94 -12.01 -17.89
C HIS A 238 -8.39 -11.35 -19.17
N PHE A 239 -7.59 -10.30 -19.02
CA PHE A 239 -6.77 -9.74 -20.09
C PHE A 239 -5.30 -9.89 -19.73
#